data_AF-A0A9E6ABX4-F1
#
_entry.id   AF-A0A9E6ABX4-F1
#
_cell.length_a   1.000
_cell.length_b   1.000
_cell.length_c   1.000
_cell.angle_alpha   90.00
_cell.angle_beta   90.00
_cell.angle_gamma   90.00
#
_symmetry.space_group_name_H-M   'P 1'
#
loop_
_entity.id
_entity.type
_entity.pdbx_description
1 polymer ?
#
loop_
_entity_poly.entity_id
_entity_poly.type
_entity_poly.pdbx_seq_one_letter_code
_entity_poly.pdbx_strand_id
1 'polypeptide(L)'
;MSLPCHKGRSQQSGQAIVLVLLLAVIGVISTIALVSTGMLTSEKMQMQNAADATAYSVSVLEARDLNYGAYMNRAMVANEVAIGQMVSLASWSKLRKDEVTNLKLIGAALNGIPYIGQALSGALNGYASVINFTATGASKVVDPLSKAISKGLHYLDSAYGYSQTAMRFATFVFTSSAVANVPEQHFKNSSTQVELSPFGWFALGLHYSGYYGDLVNYPFYNFVKHPSGTDSDMGRFAQVVNDSRDSFTKNRGCTITPDSYLANAFS
;
A
#
# COMPACT_ATOMS: atom_id res chain seq x y z
N MET A 1 77.59 84.57 -2.56
CA MET A 1 77.54 83.20 -2.00
C MET A 1 76.40 83.25 -0.98
N SER A 2 75.22 82.67 -1.14
CA SER A 2 74.80 81.40 -1.76
C SER A 2 73.28 81.46 -2.04
N LEU A 3 72.84 80.70 -3.04
CA LEU A 3 71.50 80.69 -3.65
C LEU A 3 70.36 80.26 -2.68
N PRO A 4 69.11 80.73 -2.90
CA PRO A 4 67.92 80.12 -2.29
C PRO A 4 67.54 78.83 -3.04
N CYS A 5 67.46 77.71 -2.31
CA CYS A 5 66.92 76.45 -2.82
C CYS A 5 65.38 76.50 -2.75
N HIS A 6 64.73 76.73 -3.88
CA HIS A 6 63.28 76.70 -3.98
C HIS A 6 62.82 75.23 -4.11
N LYS A 7 62.15 74.72 -3.08
CA LYS A 7 61.56 73.38 -3.08
C LYS A 7 60.36 73.38 -4.04
N GLY A 8 60.61 72.99 -5.30
CA GLY A 8 59.57 72.84 -6.31
C GLY A 8 58.48 71.90 -5.81
N ARG A 9 57.28 72.44 -5.57
CA ARG A 9 56.07 71.63 -5.39
C ARG A 9 55.85 70.85 -6.68
N SER A 10 56.09 69.55 -6.62
CA SER A 10 55.58 68.61 -7.62
C SER A 10 54.10 68.89 -7.80
N GLN A 11 53.73 69.45 -8.95
CA GLN A 11 52.34 69.58 -9.32
C GLN A 11 51.83 68.17 -9.61
N GLN A 12 51.05 67.63 -8.66
CA GLN A 12 50.30 66.39 -8.87
C GLN A 12 49.44 66.58 -10.12
N SER A 13 49.74 65.82 -11.17
CA SER A 13 48.98 65.87 -12.41
C SER A 13 47.55 65.40 -12.13
N GLY A 14 46.56 66.12 -12.66
CA GLY A 14 45.13 65.82 -12.53
C GLY A 14 44.70 64.47 -13.12
N GLN A 15 45.62 63.61 -13.55
CA GLN A 15 45.31 62.28 -14.08
C GLN A 15 44.86 61.29 -13.01
N ALA A 16 45.33 61.41 -11.76
CA ALA A 16 44.89 60.55 -10.67
C ALA A 16 43.39 60.73 -10.36
N ILE A 17 42.86 61.94 -10.53
CA ILE A 17 41.44 62.24 -10.25
C ILE A 17 40.51 61.57 -11.26
N VAL A 18 40.94 61.45 -12.53
CA VAL A 18 40.18 60.77 -13.59
C VAL A 18 40.10 59.28 -13.29
N LEU A 19 41.20 58.68 -12.84
CA LEU A 19 41.27 57.25 -12.53
C LEU A 19 40.43 56.91 -11.29
N VAL A 20 40.47 57.74 -10.24
CA VAL A 20 39.63 57.59 -9.04
C VAL A 20 38.14 57.73 -9.38
N LEU A 21 37.76 58.69 -10.22
CA LEU A 21 36.36 58.89 -10.61
C LEU A 21 35.84 57.72 -11.46
N LEU A 22 36.67 57.20 -12.36
CA LEU A 22 36.34 56.03 -13.18
C LEU A 22 36.17 54.77 -12.30
N LEU A 23 37.06 54.54 -11.34
CA LEU A 23 36.94 53.47 -10.34
C LEU A 23 35.69 53.62 -9.46
N ALA A 24 35.36 54.84 -9.05
CA ALA A 24 34.16 55.11 -8.26
C ALA A 24 32.88 54.78 -9.05
N VAL A 25 32.80 55.17 -10.34
CA VAL A 25 31.66 54.83 -11.21
C VAL A 25 31.53 53.31 -11.37
N ILE A 26 32.64 52.61 -11.64
CA ILE A 26 32.63 51.14 -11.73
C ILE A 26 32.18 50.53 -10.40
N GLY A 27 32.69 51.01 -9.27
CA GLY A 27 32.31 50.53 -7.94
C GLY A 27 30.83 50.71 -7.63
N VAL A 28 30.23 51.84 -8.00
CA VAL A 28 28.79 52.08 -7.86
C VAL A 28 27.98 51.10 -8.72
N ILE A 29 28.35 50.90 -9.99
CA ILE A 29 27.68 49.96 -10.89
C ILE A 29 27.79 48.52 -10.34
N SER A 30 28.98 48.11 -9.89
CA SER A 30 29.18 46.78 -9.28
C SER A 30 28.35 46.58 -8.02
N THR A 31 28.20 47.61 -7.18
CA THR A 31 27.39 47.54 -5.96
C THR A 31 25.91 47.41 -6.28
N ILE A 32 25.39 48.17 -7.26
CA ILE A 32 24.01 48.05 -7.72
C ILE A 32 23.75 46.64 -8.28
N ALA A 33 24.66 46.12 -9.11
CA ALA A 33 24.55 44.77 -9.64
C ALA A 33 24.53 43.72 -8.51
N LEU A 34 25.41 43.85 -7.51
CA LEU A 34 25.46 42.97 -6.34
C LEU A 34 24.16 42.97 -5.54
N VAL A 35 23.59 44.15 -5.27
CA VAL A 35 22.33 44.26 -4.53
C VAL A 35 21.18 43.61 -5.31
N SER A 36 21.08 43.88 -6.61
CA SER A 36 20.06 43.27 -7.48
C SER A 36 20.18 41.75 -7.52
N THR A 37 21.40 41.21 -7.68
CA THR A 37 21.64 39.77 -7.64
C THR A 37 21.37 39.18 -6.25
N GLY A 38 21.68 39.91 -5.18
CA GLY A 38 21.41 39.50 -3.80
C GLY A 38 19.92 39.38 -3.50
N MET A 39 19.12 40.34 -3.98
CA MET A 39 17.65 40.30 -3.86
C MET A 39 17.07 39.11 -4.64
N LEU A 40 17.46 38.94 -5.90
CA LEU A 40 17.01 37.81 -6.74
C LEU A 40 17.38 36.45 -6.13
N THR A 41 18.58 36.34 -5.57
CA THR A 41 19.05 35.11 -4.92
C THR A 41 18.25 34.82 -3.64
N SER A 42 17.92 35.86 -2.87
CA SER A 42 17.12 35.73 -1.65
C SER A 42 15.69 35.27 -1.94
N GLU A 43 15.05 35.84 -2.97
CA GLU A 43 13.72 35.42 -3.43
C GLU A 43 13.72 33.96 -3.90
N LYS A 44 14.74 33.55 -4.67
CA LYS A 44 14.89 32.16 -5.11
C LYS A 44 15.03 31.19 -3.93
N MET A 45 15.84 31.53 -2.93
CA MET A 45 16.02 30.71 -1.73
C MET A 45 14.71 30.58 -0.94
N GLN A 46 13.92 31.65 -0.83
CA GLN A 46 12.60 31.58 -0.17
C GLN A 46 11.63 30.68 -0.92
N MET A 47 11.56 30.77 -2.26
CA MET A 47 10.74 29.89 -3.09
C MET A 47 11.15 28.42 -2.96
N GLN A 48 12.45 28.15 -2.97
CA GLN A 48 12.96 26.80 -2.80
C GLN A 48 12.62 26.24 -1.41
N ASN A 49 12.80 27.03 -0.35
CA ASN A 49 12.42 26.61 1.00
C ASN A 49 10.92 26.34 1.14
N ALA A 50 10.07 27.17 0.52
CA ALA A 50 8.63 26.94 0.49
C ALA A 50 8.24 25.66 -0.28
N ALA A 51 8.90 25.41 -1.42
CA ALA A 51 8.71 24.20 -2.20
C ALA A 51 9.16 22.95 -1.43
N ASP A 52 10.33 22.99 -0.79
CA ASP A 52 10.86 21.89 0.02
C ASP A 52 9.99 21.62 1.24
N ALA A 53 9.50 22.68 1.92
CA ALA A 53 8.55 22.54 3.03
C ALA A 53 7.21 21.91 2.59
N THR A 54 6.73 22.26 1.39
CA THR A 54 5.52 21.69 0.79
C THR A 54 5.74 20.21 0.46
N ALA A 55 6.82 19.89 -0.26
CA ALA A 55 7.18 18.53 -0.62
C ALA A 55 7.38 17.65 0.62
N TYR A 56 8.05 18.18 1.66
CA TYR A 56 8.20 17.50 2.94
C TYR A 56 6.84 17.20 3.59
N SER A 57 5.94 18.19 3.65
CA SER A 57 4.61 18.01 4.25
C SER A 57 3.78 16.96 3.53
N VAL A 58 3.79 16.97 2.19
CA VAL A 58 3.09 15.97 1.36
C VAL A 58 3.70 14.57 1.57
N SER A 59 5.02 14.46 1.47
CA SER A 59 5.71 13.18 1.62
C SER A 59 5.49 12.52 2.99
N VAL A 60 5.41 13.32 4.07
CA VAL A 60 5.12 12.81 5.42
C VAL A 60 3.69 12.27 5.52
N LEU A 61 2.72 12.93 4.89
CA LEU A 61 1.33 12.45 4.88
C LEU A 61 1.22 11.13 4.09
N GLU A 62 1.81 11.06 2.91
CA GLU A 62 1.81 9.86 2.06
C GLU A 62 2.58 8.70 2.71
N ALA A 63 3.71 8.97 3.38
CA ALA A 63 4.41 7.95 4.15
C ALA A 63 3.54 7.39 5.29
N ARG A 64 2.72 8.22 5.95
CA ARG A 64 1.78 7.75 6.98
C ARG A 64 0.67 6.89 6.41
N ASP A 65 0.17 7.24 5.23
CA ASP A 65 -0.82 6.47 4.49
C ASP A 65 -0.27 5.09 4.07
N LEU A 66 0.91 5.05 3.46
CA LEU A 66 1.60 3.80 3.10
C LEU A 66 1.89 2.92 4.33
N ASN A 67 2.32 3.53 5.43
CA ASN A 67 2.53 2.80 6.69
C ASN A 67 1.22 2.23 7.23
N TYR A 68 0.13 2.99 7.19
CA TYR A 68 -1.19 2.52 7.60
C TYR A 68 -1.65 1.31 6.76
N GLY A 69 -1.52 1.40 5.44
CA GLY A 69 -1.78 0.28 4.53
C GLY A 69 -0.94 -0.95 4.86
N ALA A 70 0.35 -0.79 5.12
CA ALA A 70 1.23 -1.90 5.51
C ALA A 70 0.79 -2.57 6.82
N TYR A 71 0.35 -1.80 7.82
CA TYR A 71 -0.17 -2.34 9.08
C TYR A 71 -1.48 -3.10 8.89
N MET A 72 -2.42 -2.56 8.11
CA MET A 72 -3.68 -3.24 7.81
C MET A 72 -3.46 -4.52 7.00
N ASN A 73 -2.54 -4.53 6.04
CA ASN A 73 -2.17 -5.72 5.28
C ASN A 73 -1.59 -6.81 6.19
N ARG A 74 -0.74 -6.44 7.15
CA ARG A 74 -0.23 -7.40 8.15
C ARG A 74 -1.35 -7.97 9.03
N ALA A 75 -2.34 -7.16 9.41
CA ALA A 75 -3.49 -7.62 10.17
C ALA A 75 -4.37 -8.58 9.35
N MET A 76 -4.64 -8.24 8.08
CA MET A 76 -5.40 -9.10 7.15
C MET A 76 -4.70 -10.44 6.90
N VAL A 77 -3.38 -10.45 6.72
CA VAL A 77 -2.61 -11.71 6.61
C VAL A 77 -2.73 -12.56 7.88
N ALA A 78 -2.68 -11.94 9.07
CA ALA A 78 -2.88 -12.67 10.33
C ALA A 78 -4.30 -13.26 10.43
N ASN A 79 -5.31 -12.51 9.98
CA ASN A 79 -6.69 -12.97 9.90
C ASN A 79 -6.83 -14.16 8.94
N GLU A 80 -6.17 -14.12 7.78
CA GLU A 80 -6.18 -15.20 6.80
C GLU A 80 -5.48 -16.47 7.33
N VAL A 81 -4.37 -16.32 8.06
CA VAL A 81 -3.72 -17.46 8.75
C VAL A 81 -4.67 -18.10 9.77
N ALA A 82 -5.41 -17.30 10.53
CA ALA A 82 -6.40 -17.81 11.48
C ALA A 82 -7.55 -18.55 10.76
N ILE A 83 -8.07 -18.01 9.66
CA ILE A 83 -9.06 -18.69 8.81
C ILE A 83 -8.50 -20.02 8.30
N GLY A 84 -7.26 -20.03 7.79
CA GLY A 84 -6.60 -21.25 7.30
C GLY A 84 -6.47 -22.33 8.37
N GLN A 85 -6.11 -21.95 9.60
CA GLN A 85 -6.09 -22.87 10.74
C GLN A 85 -7.48 -23.45 11.05
N MET A 86 -8.51 -22.61 11.02
CA MET A 86 -9.89 -23.05 11.26
C MET A 86 -10.41 -23.98 10.17
N VAL A 87 -10.15 -23.67 8.89
CA VAL A 87 -10.51 -24.53 7.76
C VAL A 87 -9.77 -25.86 7.83
N SER A 88 -8.50 -25.86 8.23
CA SER A 88 -7.72 -27.09 8.44
C SER A 88 -8.35 -27.98 9.53
N LEU A 89 -8.72 -27.40 10.68
CA LEU A 89 -9.41 -28.13 11.76
C LEU A 89 -10.77 -28.67 11.32
N ALA A 90 -11.55 -27.87 10.58
CA ALA A 90 -12.84 -28.29 10.04
C ALA A 90 -12.68 -29.45 9.04
N SER A 91 -11.66 -29.39 8.17
CA SER A 91 -11.36 -30.45 7.20
C SER A 91 -10.94 -31.76 7.88
N TRP A 92 -10.08 -31.69 8.91
CA TRP A 92 -9.70 -32.87 9.70
C TRP A 92 -10.91 -33.52 10.40
N SER A 93 -11.78 -32.71 11.01
CA SER A 93 -13.03 -33.16 11.63
C SER A 93 -13.93 -33.90 10.64
N LYS A 94 -14.08 -33.36 9.42
CA LYS A 94 -14.85 -33.99 8.34
C LYS A 94 -14.22 -35.30 7.86
N LEU A 95 -12.91 -35.30 7.62
CA LEU A 95 -12.17 -36.50 7.18
C LEU A 95 -12.36 -37.66 8.17
N ARG A 96 -12.34 -37.38 9.48
CA ARG A 96 -12.58 -38.39 10.52
C ARG A 96 -14.00 -38.97 10.48
N LYS A 97 -15.02 -38.16 10.18
CA LYS A 97 -16.40 -38.65 10.03
C LYS A 97 -16.56 -39.54 8.80
N ASP A 98 -15.91 -39.18 7.69
CA ASP A 98 -15.92 -39.96 6.46
C ASP A 98 -15.19 -41.31 6.66
N GLU A 99 -14.07 -41.31 7.39
CA GLU A 99 -13.33 -42.52 7.79
C GLU A 99 -14.23 -43.51 8.56
N VAL A 100 -14.99 -43.04 9.55
CA VAL A 100 -15.94 -43.87 10.31
C VAL A 100 -16.97 -44.53 9.40
N THR A 101 -17.49 -43.79 8.43
CA THR A 101 -18.51 -44.29 7.50
C THR A 101 -17.94 -45.38 6.61
N ASN A 102 -16.73 -45.18 6.08
CA ASN A 102 -16.03 -46.16 5.25
C ASN A 102 -15.62 -47.41 6.05
N LEU A 103 -15.14 -47.25 7.29
CA LEU A 103 -14.78 -48.37 8.17
C LEU A 103 -15.98 -49.24 8.52
N LYS A 104 -17.15 -48.64 8.78
CA LYS A 104 -18.40 -49.38 9.01
C LYS A 104 -18.86 -50.13 7.78
N LEU A 105 -18.69 -49.54 6.59
CA LEU A 105 -19.00 -50.17 5.30
C LEU A 105 -18.13 -51.41 5.06
N ILE A 106 -16.81 -51.29 5.28
CA ILE A 106 -15.85 -52.40 5.18
C ILE A 106 -16.15 -53.47 6.23
N GLY A 107 -16.42 -53.06 7.47
CA GLY A 107 -16.80 -53.96 8.56
C GLY A 107 -18.08 -54.74 8.25
N ALA A 108 -19.07 -54.12 7.62
CA ALA A 108 -20.31 -54.79 7.19
C ALA A 108 -20.04 -55.81 6.08
N ALA A 109 -19.19 -55.48 5.10
CA ALA A 109 -18.82 -56.41 4.02
C ALA A 109 -18.05 -57.64 4.54
N LEU A 110 -17.17 -57.45 5.53
CA LEU A 110 -16.37 -58.53 6.13
C LEU A 110 -17.19 -59.49 6.99
N ASN A 111 -18.37 -59.08 7.48
CA ASN A 111 -19.25 -59.94 8.27
C ASN A 111 -19.70 -61.20 7.49
N GLY A 112 -19.75 -61.13 6.16
CA GLY A 112 -20.10 -62.26 5.30
C GLY A 112 -19.09 -63.41 5.26
N ILE A 113 -17.87 -63.24 5.82
CA ILE A 113 -16.84 -64.29 5.86
C ILE A 113 -16.87 -64.96 7.25
N PRO A 114 -17.19 -66.27 7.34
CA PRO A 114 -17.33 -66.95 8.62
C PRO A 114 -15.99 -67.04 9.40
N TYR A 115 -16.09 -67.04 10.73
CA TYR A 115 -15.01 -67.05 11.72
C TYR A 115 -14.09 -65.82 11.71
N ILE A 116 -13.35 -65.58 10.64
CA ILE A 116 -12.34 -64.52 10.57
C ILE A 116 -12.98 -63.15 10.30
N GLY A 117 -14.01 -63.11 9.46
CA GLY A 117 -14.66 -61.86 9.05
C GLY A 117 -15.48 -61.19 10.15
N GLN A 118 -16.11 -61.96 11.03
CA GLN A 118 -16.89 -61.43 12.16
C GLN A 118 -16.01 -60.82 13.26
N ALA A 119 -14.87 -61.47 13.58
CA ALA A 119 -13.90 -60.93 14.52
C ALA A 119 -13.29 -59.61 14.02
N LEU A 120 -12.93 -59.57 12.73
CA LEU A 120 -12.39 -58.37 12.09
C LEU A 120 -13.44 -57.26 11.98
N SER A 121 -14.69 -57.60 11.64
CA SER A 121 -15.83 -56.68 11.63
C SER A 121 -16.08 -56.06 13.01
N GLY A 122 -16.02 -56.85 14.08
CA GLY A 122 -16.14 -56.37 15.46
C GLY A 122 -15.02 -55.40 15.86
N ALA A 123 -13.77 -55.71 15.50
CA ALA A 123 -12.62 -54.84 15.74
C ALA A 123 -12.74 -53.50 14.97
N LEU A 124 -13.14 -53.54 13.70
CA LEU A 124 -13.35 -52.35 12.87
C LEU A 124 -14.50 -51.47 13.39
N ASN A 125 -15.60 -52.07 13.84
CA ASN A 125 -16.72 -51.35 14.42
C ASN A 125 -16.38 -50.73 15.80
N GLY A 126 -15.57 -51.42 16.61
CA GLY A 126 -15.05 -50.88 17.87
C GLY A 126 -14.15 -49.66 17.65
N TYR A 127 -13.20 -49.77 16.70
CA TYR A 127 -12.33 -48.67 16.30
C TYR A 127 -13.12 -47.49 15.69
N ALA A 128 -14.10 -47.78 14.83
CA ALA A 128 -14.98 -46.78 14.25
C ALA A 128 -15.82 -46.04 15.32
N SER A 129 -16.26 -46.72 16.39
CA SER A 129 -16.97 -46.08 17.50
C SER A 129 -16.08 -45.12 18.30
N VAL A 130 -14.83 -45.50 18.58
CA VAL A 130 -13.87 -44.64 19.27
C VAL A 130 -13.59 -43.37 18.45
N ILE A 131 -13.32 -43.52 17.15
CA ILE A 131 -13.11 -42.36 16.27
C ILE A 131 -14.38 -41.52 16.18
N ASN A 132 -15.56 -42.12 16.03
CA ASN A 132 -16.82 -41.38 15.92
C ASN A 132 -17.12 -40.55 17.17
N PHE A 133 -16.81 -41.05 18.36
CA PHE A 133 -16.95 -40.29 19.60
C PHE A 133 -16.05 -39.04 19.60
N THR A 134 -14.77 -39.22 19.25
CA THR A 134 -13.80 -38.11 19.17
C THR A 134 -14.14 -37.10 18.06
N ALA A 135 -14.56 -37.57 16.88
CA ALA A 135 -14.94 -36.73 15.74
C ALA A 135 -16.25 -35.97 15.99
N THR A 136 -17.24 -36.61 16.62
CA THR A 136 -18.51 -35.97 16.98
C THR A 136 -18.29 -34.89 18.04
N GLY A 137 -17.49 -35.18 19.08
CA GLY A 137 -17.11 -34.22 20.10
C GLY A 137 -16.36 -33.01 19.52
N ALA A 138 -15.37 -33.27 18.66
CA ALA A 138 -14.61 -32.21 18.00
C ALA A 138 -15.49 -31.34 17.09
N SER A 139 -16.36 -31.94 16.27
CA SER A 139 -17.19 -31.19 15.32
C SER A 139 -18.21 -30.27 15.98
N LYS A 140 -18.73 -30.62 17.16
CA LYS A 140 -19.64 -29.75 17.92
C LYS A 140 -18.99 -28.44 18.36
N VAL A 141 -17.66 -28.41 18.45
CA VAL A 141 -16.88 -27.22 18.80
C VAL A 141 -16.36 -26.54 17.54
N VAL A 142 -15.76 -27.30 16.63
CA VAL A 142 -15.07 -26.78 15.44
C VAL A 142 -16.05 -26.16 14.44
N ASP A 143 -17.21 -26.78 14.20
CA ASP A 143 -18.16 -26.31 13.20
C ASP A 143 -18.76 -24.92 13.54
N PRO A 144 -19.28 -24.66 14.76
CA PRO A 144 -19.77 -23.33 15.12
C PRO A 144 -18.62 -22.31 15.28
N LEU A 145 -17.47 -22.73 15.80
CA LEU A 145 -16.31 -21.85 15.98
C LEU A 145 -15.74 -21.39 14.64
N SER A 146 -15.61 -22.30 13.66
CA SER A 146 -15.15 -21.96 12.31
C SER A 146 -16.09 -20.97 11.65
N LYS A 147 -17.41 -21.16 11.79
CA LYS A 147 -18.40 -20.21 11.23
C LYS A 147 -18.34 -18.84 11.90
N ALA A 148 -18.20 -18.80 13.22
CA ALA A 148 -18.11 -17.55 13.97
C ALA A 148 -16.82 -16.78 13.65
N ILE A 149 -15.67 -17.47 13.66
CA ILE A 149 -14.37 -16.90 13.37
C ILE A 149 -14.28 -16.42 11.92
N SER A 150 -14.69 -17.24 10.94
CA SER A 150 -14.66 -16.83 9.53
C SER A 150 -15.57 -15.62 9.25
N LYS A 151 -16.77 -15.56 9.84
CA LYS A 151 -17.66 -14.39 9.68
C LYS A 151 -17.09 -13.14 10.35
N GLY A 152 -16.55 -13.28 11.55
CA GLY A 152 -15.96 -12.17 12.30
C GLY A 152 -14.74 -11.59 11.61
N LEU A 153 -13.81 -12.45 11.18
CA LEU A 153 -12.59 -12.04 10.48
C LEU A 153 -12.90 -11.41 9.12
N HIS A 154 -13.84 -11.97 8.36
CA HIS A 154 -14.25 -11.38 7.08
C HIS A 154 -14.84 -9.96 7.21
N TYR A 155 -15.62 -9.71 8.28
CA TYR A 155 -16.11 -8.36 8.58
C TYR A 155 -14.97 -7.40 8.94
N LEU A 156 -13.98 -7.88 9.72
CA LEU A 156 -12.80 -7.09 10.08
C LEU A 156 -11.94 -6.78 8.85
N ASP A 157 -11.68 -7.76 7.98
CA ASP A 157 -10.93 -7.56 6.74
C ASP A 157 -11.62 -6.56 5.83
N SER A 158 -12.94 -6.67 5.69
CA SER A 158 -13.75 -5.69 4.95
C SER A 158 -13.65 -4.30 5.57
N ALA A 159 -13.74 -4.19 6.90
CA ALA A 159 -13.60 -2.92 7.62
C ALA A 159 -12.19 -2.31 7.44
N TYR A 160 -11.14 -3.13 7.43
CA TYR A 160 -9.77 -2.69 7.13
C TYR A 160 -9.61 -2.20 5.69
N GLY A 161 -10.26 -2.86 4.72
CA GLY A 161 -10.29 -2.36 3.34
C GLY A 161 -10.94 -0.98 3.25
N TYR A 162 -12.11 -0.80 3.88
CA TYR A 162 -12.77 0.51 3.94
C TYR A 162 -11.94 1.57 4.66
N SER A 163 -11.25 1.20 5.75
CA SER A 163 -10.43 2.15 6.50
C SER A 163 -9.20 2.59 5.71
N GLN A 164 -8.58 1.70 4.93
CA GLN A 164 -7.48 2.06 4.02
C GLN A 164 -7.93 3.07 2.98
N THR A 165 -9.10 2.86 2.35
CA THR A 165 -9.67 3.82 1.39
C THR A 165 -10.00 5.17 2.05
N ALA A 166 -10.56 5.14 3.27
CA ALA A 166 -10.86 6.35 4.03
C ALA A 166 -9.59 7.15 4.39
N MET A 167 -8.53 6.46 4.83
CA MET A 167 -7.23 7.08 5.13
C MET A 167 -6.58 7.68 3.89
N ARG A 168 -6.65 6.99 2.74
CA ARG A 168 -6.19 7.52 1.46
C ARG A 168 -6.94 8.77 1.03
N PHE A 169 -8.27 8.77 1.15
CA PHE A 169 -9.08 9.94 0.83
C PHE A 169 -8.77 11.12 1.78
N ALA A 170 -8.62 10.87 3.07
CA ALA A 170 -8.21 11.89 4.03
C ALA A 170 -6.82 12.45 3.66
N THR A 171 -5.86 11.57 3.35
CA THR A 171 -4.50 11.94 2.94
C THR A 171 -4.54 12.79 1.67
N PHE A 172 -5.33 12.43 0.66
CA PHE A 172 -5.55 13.23 -0.56
C PHE A 172 -6.02 14.65 -0.25
N VAL A 173 -7.01 14.80 0.65
CA VAL A 173 -7.54 16.12 1.03
C VAL A 173 -6.46 16.93 1.76
N PHE A 174 -5.73 16.31 2.69
CA PHE A 174 -4.67 16.98 3.44
C PHE A 174 -3.47 17.34 2.57
N THR A 175 -3.04 16.49 1.64
CA THR A 175 -1.93 16.78 0.72
C THR A 175 -2.32 17.89 -0.25
N SER A 176 -3.53 17.85 -0.82
CA SER A 176 -4.07 18.94 -1.66
C SER A 176 -4.08 20.27 -0.93
N SER A 177 -4.52 20.26 0.34
CA SER A 177 -4.49 21.43 1.23
C SER A 177 -3.07 21.89 1.53
N ALA A 178 -2.12 20.98 1.78
CA ALA A 178 -0.74 21.32 2.05
C ALA A 178 -0.07 21.99 0.83
N VAL A 179 -0.35 21.53 -0.39
CA VAL A 179 0.18 22.12 -1.62
C VAL A 179 -0.29 23.56 -1.83
N ALA A 180 -1.53 23.87 -1.47
CA ALA A 180 -2.07 25.22 -1.59
C ALA A 180 -1.61 26.14 -0.44
N ASN A 181 -1.65 25.66 0.80
CA ASN A 181 -1.50 26.50 1.99
C ASN A 181 -0.03 26.73 2.40
N VAL A 182 0.88 25.79 2.17
CA VAL A 182 2.28 25.91 2.62
C VAL A 182 3.04 27.03 1.89
N PRO A 183 2.92 27.17 0.55
CA PRO A 183 3.49 28.31 -0.16
C PRO A 183 2.84 29.64 0.25
N GLU A 184 1.51 29.68 0.37
CA GLU A 184 0.77 30.90 0.74
C GLU A 184 1.23 31.44 2.11
N GLN A 185 1.46 30.57 3.08
CA GLN A 185 1.97 30.97 4.40
C GLN A 185 3.39 31.53 4.36
N HIS A 186 4.25 31.03 3.46
CA HIS A 186 5.62 31.55 3.30
C HIS A 186 5.65 32.93 2.62
N PHE A 187 4.65 33.25 1.79
CA PHE A 187 4.57 34.50 1.04
C PHE A 187 3.51 35.48 1.55
N LYS A 188 2.87 35.22 2.68
CA LYS A 188 1.77 36.04 3.24
C LYS A 188 2.12 37.53 3.43
N ASN A 189 3.38 37.85 3.72
CA ASN A 189 3.87 39.22 3.88
C ASN A 189 4.65 39.75 2.65
N SER A 190 4.71 38.97 1.57
CA SER A 190 5.42 39.32 0.34
C SER A 190 4.42 39.74 -0.74
N SER A 191 4.68 40.85 -1.41
CA SER A 191 3.88 41.35 -2.54
C SER A 191 3.98 40.50 -3.82
N THR A 192 4.75 39.41 -3.78
CA THR A 192 5.03 38.51 -4.91
C THR A 192 4.11 37.31 -4.84
N GLN A 193 3.20 37.18 -5.82
CA GLN A 193 2.38 35.98 -5.98
C GLN A 193 3.25 34.87 -6.58
N VAL A 194 3.40 33.77 -5.85
CA VAL A 194 4.17 32.59 -6.28
C VAL A 194 3.17 31.53 -6.71
N GLU A 195 3.07 31.31 -8.02
CA GLU A 195 2.20 30.29 -8.61
C GLU A 195 3.02 29.08 -9.08
N LEU A 196 2.39 27.90 -9.07
CA LEU A 196 2.96 26.71 -9.68
C LEU A 196 3.11 26.93 -11.19
N SER A 197 4.27 26.55 -11.73
CA SER A 197 4.47 26.58 -13.18
C SER A 197 3.48 25.63 -13.88
N PRO A 198 3.17 25.84 -15.18
CA PRO A 198 2.32 24.91 -15.93
C PRO A 198 2.82 23.47 -15.90
N PHE A 199 4.15 23.28 -15.94
CA PHE A 199 4.78 21.98 -15.76
C PHE A 199 4.60 21.44 -14.33
N GLY A 200 4.67 22.29 -13.31
CA GLY A 200 4.41 21.92 -11.92
C GLY A 200 2.99 21.38 -11.72
N TRP A 201 1.99 22.06 -12.28
CA TRP A 201 0.59 21.59 -12.25
C TRP A 201 0.43 20.26 -12.98
N PHE A 202 1.07 20.09 -14.13
CA PHE A 202 1.06 18.84 -14.87
C PHE A 202 1.70 17.69 -14.07
N ALA A 203 2.88 17.91 -13.49
CA ALA A 203 3.58 16.93 -12.69
C ALA A 203 2.79 16.55 -11.43
N LEU A 204 2.17 17.53 -10.77
CA LEU A 204 1.28 17.29 -9.63
C LEU A 204 0.07 16.46 -10.04
N GLY A 205 -0.55 16.78 -11.17
CA GLY A 205 -1.68 16.03 -11.73
C GLY A 205 -1.31 14.58 -12.04
N LEU A 206 -0.15 14.33 -12.65
CA LEU A 206 0.35 12.97 -12.87
C LEU A 206 0.64 12.23 -11.57
N HIS A 207 1.26 12.90 -10.58
CA HIS A 207 1.54 12.29 -9.29
C HIS A 207 0.25 11.88 -8.57
N TYR A 208 -0.71 12.81 -8.48
CA TYR A 208 -1.96 12.57 -7.77
C TYR A 208 -2.83 11.54 -8.48
N SER A 209 -2.89 11.59 -9.80
CA SER A 209 -3.62 10.59 -10.57
C SER A 209 -2.97 9.20 -10.49
N GLY A 210 -1.65 9.10 -10.38
CA GLY A 210 -0.96 7.83 -10.18
C GLY A 210 -1.10 7.27 -8.77
N TYR A 211 -0.94 8.11 -7.74
CA TYR A 211 -0.98 7.69 -6.33
C TYR A 211 -2.40 7.45 -5.80
N TYR A 212 -3.35 8.30 -6.21
CA TYR A 212 -4.76 8.21 -5.81
C TYR A 212 -5.66 7.66 -6.93
N GLY A 213 -5.08 7.15 -8.02
CA GLY A 213 -5.81 6.67 -9.20
C GLY A 213 -6.79 5.54 -8.89
N ASP A 214 -6.51 4.73 -7.88
CA ASP A 214 -7.38 3.64 -7.44
C ASP A 214 -8.57 4.11 -6.58
N LEU A 215 -8.64 5.41 -6.20
CA LEU A 215 -9.87 6.03 -5.69
C LEU A 215 -10.86 6.40 -6.80
N VAL A 216 -10.39 6.53 -8.03
CA VAL A 216 -11.14 7.07 -9.16
C VAL A 216 -10.82 6.20 -10.36
N ASN A 217 -11.68 5.22 -10.64
CA ASN A 217 -11.55 4.19 -11.67
C ASN A 217 -11.21 4.74 -13.08
N TYR A 218 -9.97 5.18 -13.27
CA TYR A 218 -9.53 5.91 -14.44
C TYR A 218 -8.92 4.94 -15.46
N PRO A 219 -9.31 5.02 -16.74
CA PRO A 219 -8.95 4.02 -17.75
C PRO A 219 -7.47 3.94 -18.09
N PHE A 220 -6.65 4.91 -17.70
CA PHE A 220 -5.22 5.01 -18.07
C PHE A 220 -4.25 4.35 -17.08
N TYR A 221 -4.68 3.99 -15.87
CA TYR A 221 -3.88 3.24 -14.88
C TYR A 221 -4.35 1.80 -14.66
N ASN A 222 -5.26 1.28 -15.51
CA ASN A 222 -5.74 -0.11 -15.51
C ASN A 222 -4.69 -1.14 -15.99
N PHE A 223 -3.41 -0.93 -15.65
CA PHE A 223 -2.34 -1.89 -15.97
C PHE A 223 -2.39 -3.11 -15.05
N VAL A 224 -2.93 -2.94 -13.84
CA VAL A 224 -3.32 -4.03 -12.94
C VAL A 224 -4.83 -4.05 -12.87
N LYS A 225 -5.47 -4.80 -13.77
CA LYS A 225 -6.88 -5.13 -13.62
C LYS A 225 -7.01 -6.03 -12.40
N HIS A 226 -7.73 -5.58 -11.37
CA HIS A 226 -8.24 -6.52 -10.38
C HIS A 226 -9.20 -7.48 -11.11
N PRO A 227 -9.01 -8.80 -10.95
CA PRO A 227 -9.79 -9.77 -11.72
C PRO A 227 -11.28 -9.60 -11.38
N SER A 228 -12.09 -9.14 -12.33
CA SER A 228 -13.55 -9.13 -12.16
C SER A 228 -14.08 -10.51 -12.53
N GLY A 229 -15.07 -11.04 -11.80
CA GLY A 229 -15.59 -12.41 -11.98
C GLY A 229 -16.11 -12.78 -13.38
N THR A 230 -16.15 -11.81 -14.31
CA THR A 230 -16.54 -11.95 -15.72
C THR A 230 -15.38 -11.84 -16.71
N ASP A 231 -14.13 -11.65 -16.27
CA ASP A 231 -12.97 -11.52 -17.17
C ASP A 231 -12.58 -12.87 -17.80
N SER A 232 -12.44 -12.88 -19.12
CA SER A 232 -12.01 -14.04 -19.90
C SER A 232 -10.63 -14.56 -19.49
N ASP A 233 -9.75 -13.69 -18.99
CA ASP A 233 -8.42 -14.04 -18.50
C ASP A 233 -8.47 -14.79 -17.16
N MET A 234 -9.44 -14.49 -16.27
CA MET A 234 -9.72 -15.33 -15.10
C MET A 234 -10.27 -16.68 -15.52
N GLY A 235 -11.16 -16.71 -16.52
CA GLY A 235 -11.65 -17.96 -17.08
C GLY A 235 -10.50 -18.85 -17.57
N ARG A 236 -9.52 -18.25 -18.25
CA ARG A 236 -8.33 -18.94 -18.75
C ARG A 236 -7.39 -19.39 -17.63
N PHE A 237 -7.15 -18.54 -16.63
CA PHE A 237 -6.34 -18.92 -15.46
C PHE A 237 -7.03 -20.00 -14.62
N ALA A 238 -8.33 -19.85 -14.37
CA ALA A 238 -9.14 -20.85 -13.69
C ALA A 238 -9.11 -22.17 -14.45
N GLN A 239 -9.19 -22.15 -15.78
CA GLN A 239 -9.07 -23.35 -16.60
C GLN A 239 -7.68 -23.99 -16.48
N VAL A 240 -6.59 -23.22 -16.55
CA VAL A 240 -5.22 -23.72 -16.36
C VAL A 240 -5.01 -24.32 -14.97
N VAL A 241 -5.51 -23.65 -13.92
CA VAL A 241 -5.47 -24.17 -12.55
C VAL A 241 -6.29 -25.45 -12.44
N ASN A 242 -7.48 -25.49 -13.03
CA ASN A 242 -8.35 -26.67 -13.00
C ASN A 242 -7.74 -27.84 -13.79
N ASP A 243 -7.05 -27.55 -14.89
CA ASP A 243 -6.31 -28.52 -15.70
C ASP A 243 -5.01 -28.98 -15.05
N SER A 244 -4.42 -28.18 -14.18
CA SER A 244 -3.22 -28.55 -13.40
C SER A 244 -3.52 -29.40 -12.18
N ARG A 245 -4.80 -29.59 -11.82
CA ARG A 245 -5.21 -30.49 -10.73
C ARG A 245 -4.83 -31.92 -11.08
N ASP A 246 -4.36 -32.66 -10.08
CA ASP A 246 -4.08 -34.07 -10.22
C ASP A 246 -5.38 -34.88 -10.47
N SER A 247 -5.24 -36.09 -11.02
CA SER A 247 -6.39 -36.93 -11.40
C SER A 247 -7.33 -37.25 -10.24
N PHE A 248 -6.83 -37.30 -9.01
CA PHE A 248 -7.67 -37.54 -7.84
C PHE A 248 -8.51 -36.30 -7.49
N THR A 249 -7.94 -35.11 -7.62
CA THR A 249 -8.66 -33.86 -7.36
C THR A 249 -9.68 -33.52 -8.46
N LYS A 250 -9.41 -33.87 -9.73
CA LYS A 250 -10.35 -33.68 -10.86
C LYS A 250 -11.60 -34.56 -10.79
N ASN A 251 -11.47 -35.80 -10.30
CA ASN A 251 -12.55 -36.80 -10.32
C ASN A 251 -13.22 -37.04 -8.95
N ARG A 252 -13.03 -36.13 -7.98
CA ARG A 252 -13.73 -36.24 -6.69
C ARG A 252 -15.23 -36.00 -6.87
N GLY A 253 -16.04 -37.03 -6.66
CA GLY A 253 -17.51 -36.96 -6.59
C GLY A 253 -18.06 -36.29 -5.32
N CYS A 254 -17.30 -35.37 -4.71
CA CYS A 254 -17.79 -34.52 -3.63
C CYS A 254 -17.99 -33.13 -4.19
N THR A 255 -19.24 -32.81 -4.53
CA THR A 255 -19.66 -31.42 -4.69
C THR A 255 -19.43 -30.73 -3.36
N ILE A 256 -18.31 -30.02 -3.22
CA ILE A 256 -18.25 -28.95 -2.24
C ILE A 256 -19.16 -27.90 -2.84
N THR A 257 -20.44 -27.93 -2.46
CA THR A 257 -21.22 -26.70 -2.47
C THR A 257 -20.33 -25.71 -1.72
N PRO A 258 -19.86 -24.64 -2.38
CA PRO A 258 -19.29 -23.54 -1.63
C PRO A 258 -20.47 -23.12 -0.76
N ASP A 259 -20.40 -23.41 0.55
CA ASP A 259 -21.10 -22.56 1.49
C ASP A 259 -20.68 -21.16 1.05
N SER A 260 -21.67 -20.33 0.72
CA SER A 260 -21.57 -19.03 0.02
C SER A 260 -20.57 -18.03 0.63
N TYR A 261 -19.90 -18.43 1.71
CA TYR A 261 -18.86 -17.76 2.43
C TYR A 261 -17.44 -17.98 1.87
N LEU A 262 -17.14 -19.08 1.16
CA LEU A 262 -15.80 -19.33 0.59
C LEU A 262 -15.61 -18.74 -0.82
N ALA A 263 -16.70 -18.45 -1.54
CA ALA A 263 -16.63 -17.79 -2.84
C ALA A 263 -16.19 -16.32 -2.73
N ASN A 264 -16.46 -15.67 -1.59
CA ASN A 264 -16.12 -14.26 -1.34
C ASN A 264 -14.73 -14.08 -0.70
N ALA A 265 -13.96 -15.15 -0.51
CA ALA A 265 -12.59 -15.07 0.01
C ALA A 265 -11.54 -14.80 -1.08
N PHE A 266 -11.92 -14.94 -2.36
CA PHE A 266 -11.03 -14.76 -3.52
C PHE A 266 -11.60 -13.81 -4.58
N SER A 267 -12.56 -12.96 -4.21
CA SER A 267 -13.08 -11.88 -5.05
C SER A 267 -12.67 -10.52 -4.50
#